data_AF-A0A2V2Q5N6-F1
#
_entry.id   AF-A0A2V2Q5N6-F1
#
_cell.length_a   1.000
_cell.length_b   1.000
_cell.length_c   1.000
_cell.angle_alpha   90.00
_cell.angle_beta   90.00
_cell.angle_gamma   90.00
#
_symmetry.space_group_name_H-M   'P 1'
#
loop_
_entity.id
_entity.type
_entity.pdbx_description
1 polymer ?
#
loop_
_entity_poly.entity_id
_entity_poly.type
_entity_poly.pdbx_seq_one_letter_code
_entity_poly.pdbx_strand_id
1 'polypeptide(L)' 'MTPRLDRDAFHRAWAWLGDRRSAEVAVQALRRGQLYAYELDTRAARWRWTAYPVSVLPLPLDHVPIEPPVRSHA' A
#
# COMPACT_ATOMS: atom_id res chain seq x y z
N MET A 1 9.53 -23.68 1.48
CA MET A 1 8.41 -23.27 2.35
C MET A 1 8.28 -21.75 2.27
N THR A 2 7.14 -21.21 1.88
CA THR A 2 6.92 -19.76 1.84
C THR A 2 6.63 -19.28 3.27
N PRO A 3 7.41 -18.33 3.82
CA PRO A 3 7.14 -17.79 5.15
C PRO A 3 5.74 -17.18 5.16
N ARG A 4 4.94 -17.54 6.16
CA ARG A 4 3.60 -16.99 6.40
C ARG A 4 3.61 -16.21 7.70
N LEU A 5 2.86 -15.11 7.71
CA LEU A 5 2.55 -14.42 8.96
C LEU A 5 1.65 -15.34 9.78
N ASP A 6 2.02 -15.58 11.04
CA ASP A 6 1.08 -16.13 12.00
C ASP A 6 -0.07 -15.14 12.26
N ARG A 7 -1.12 -15.61 12.92
CA ARG A 7 -2.33 -14.81 13.17
C ARG A 7 -2.03 -13.51 13.89
N ASP A 8 -1.14 -13.51 14.89
CA ASP A 8 -0.85 -12.33 15.69
C ASP A 8 0.02 -11.34 14.91
N ALA A 9 1.01 -11.84 14.16
CA ALA A 9 1.81 -11.04 13.24
C ALA A 9 0.93 -10.39 12.15
N PHE A 10 -0.06 -11.12 11.62
CA PHE A 10 -1.02 -10.57 10.67
C PHE A 10 -1.83 -9.43 11.27
N HIS A 11 -2.42 -9.59 12.47
CA HIS A 11 -3.21 -8.53 13.10
C HIS A 11 -2.36 -7.29 13.41
N ARG A 12 -1.10 -7.46 13.83
CA ARG A 12 -0.18 -6.33 14.06
C ARG A 12 0.15 -5.58 12.78
N ALA A 13 0.46 -6.31 11.70
CA ALA A 13 0.70 -5.70 10.39
C ALA A 13 -0.56 -4.98 9.87
N TRP A 14 -1.74 -5.58 10.03
CA TRP A 14 -3.01 -4.98 9.62
C TRP A 14 -3.36 -3.73 10.44
N ALA A 15 -3.15 -3.76 11.75
CA ALA A 15 -3.34 -2.62 12.63
C ALA A 15 -2.39 -1.47 12.27
N TRP A 16 -1.12 -1.76 11.97
CA TRP A 16 -0.17 -0.76 11.48
C TRP A 16 -0.63 -0.12 10.16
N LEU A 17 -1.16 -0.91 9.22
CA LEU A 17 -1.63 -0.40 7.93
C LEU A 17 -2.80 0.59 8.08
N GLY A 18 -3.64 0.39 9.10
CA GLY A 18 -4.75 1.28 9.44
C GLY A 18 -4.39 2.40 10.43
N ASP A 19 -3.16 2.43 10.96
CA ASP A 19 -2.77 3.42 11.97
C ASP A 19 -2.43 4.77 11.32
N ARG A 20 -3.32 5.74 11.54
CA ARG A 20 -3.16 7.11 11.04
C ARG A 20 -1.85 7.75 11.49
N ARG A 21 -1.42 7.51 12.74
CA ARG A 21 -0.20 8.13 13.27
C ARG A 21 1.04 7.60 12.54
N SER A 22 1.13 6.29 12.34
CA SER A 22 2.19 5.66 11.55
C SER A 22 2.20 6.16 10.12
N ALA A 23 1.02 6.33 9.50
CA ALA A 23 0.91 6.90 8.16
C ALA A 23 1.44 8.34 8.10
N GLU A 24 1.11 9.19 9.07
CA GLU A 24 1.62 10.57 9.13
C GLU A 24 3.15 10.61 9.27
N VAL A 25 3.74 9.74 10.10
CA VAL A 25 5.21 9.61 10.23
C VAL A 25 5.84 9.18 8.90
N ALA A 26 5.25 8.19 8.22
CA ALA A 26 5.73 7.74 6.91
C ALA A 26 5.69 8.87 5.89
N VAL A 27 4.58 9.62 5.82
CA VAL A 27 4.44 10.78 4.91
C VAL A 27 5.50 11.84 5.22
N GLN A 28 5.75 12.15 6.48
CA GLN A 28 6.77 13.13 6.88
C GLN A 28 8.19 12.71 6.47
N ALA A 29 8.54 11.45 6.71
CA ALA A 29 9.85 10.90 6.31
C ALA A 29 10.02 10.94 4.78
N LEU A 30 9.04 10.45 4.02
CA LEU A 30 9.10 10.39 2.57
C LEU A 30 9.16 11.79 1.93
N ARG A 31 8.45 12.77 2.48
CA ARG A 31 8.53 14.18 2.03
C ARG A 31 9.91 14.80 2.23
N ARG A 32 10.70 14.29 3.17
CA ARG A 32 12.10 14.71 3.38
C ARG A 32 13.10 13.90 2.53
N GLY A 33 12.62 13.07 1.61
CA GLY A 33 13.45 12.18 0.81
C GLY A 33 14.02 10.99 1.61
N GLN A 34 13.49 10.72 2.81
CA GLN A 34 13.92 9.57 3.61
C GLN A 34 13.12 8.33 3.22
N LEU A 35 13.77 7.17 3.26
CA LEU A 35 13.07 5.89 3.16
C LEU A 35 12.29 5.63 4.46
N TYR A 36 11.09 5.06 4.31
CA TYR A 36 10.32 4.56 5.44
C TYR A 36 10.11 3.06 5.29
N ALA A 37 10.37 2.33 6.37
CA ALA A 37 10.10 0.91 6.45
C ALA A 37 9.44 0.57 7.80
N TYR A 38 8.42 -0.27 7.74
CA TYR A 38 7.88 -0.95 8.90
C TYR A 38 8.50 -2.35 8.98
N GLU A 39 9.10 -2.68 10.11
CA GLU A 39 9.69 -3.99 10.38
C GLU A 39 8.89 -4.71 11.46
N LEU A 40 8.65 -6.01 11.24
CA LEU A 40 7.95 -6.87 12.17
C LEU A 40 8.73 -8.17 12.34
N ASP A 41 9.26 -8.37 13.54
CA ASP A 41 9.87 -9.63 13.91
C ASP A 41 8.79 -10.65 14.31
N THR A 42 8.89 -11.84 13.73
CA THR A 42 8.14 -13.03 14.14
C THR A 42 9.11 -14.11 14.59
N ARG A 43 8.58 -15.18 15.19
CA ARG A 43 9.42 -16.33 15.57
C ARG A 43 10.12 -17.00 14.38
N ALA A 44 9.57 -16.85 13.18
CA ALA A 44 10.06 -17.53 11.99
C ALA A 44 10.94 -16.63 11.10
N ALA A 45 10.70 -15.32 11.08
CA ALA A 45 11.39 -14.39 10.20
C ALA A 45 11.19 -12.93 10.62
N ARG A 46 12.04 -12.05 10.08
CA ARG A 46 11.80 -10.62 10.07
C ARG A 46 11.12 -10.22 8.76
N TRP A 47 10.00 -9.52 8.87
CA TRP A 47 9.28 -8.93 7.76
C TRP A 47 9.59 -7.45 7.65
N ARG A 48 9.70 -6.94 6.43
CA ARG A 48 9.97 -5.53 6.16
C ARG A 48 9.07 -5.05 5.03
N TRP A 49 8.24 -4.05 5.32
CA TRP A 49 7.43 -3.34 4.32
C TRP A 49 7.99 -1.95 4.13
N THR A 50 8.40 -1.64 2.90
CA THR A 50 8.91 -0.33 2.51
C THR A 50 7.81 0.48 1.85
N ALA A 51 7.68 1.75 2.25
CA ALA A 51 6.80 2.71 1.59
C ALA A 51 7.61 3.60 0.65
N TYR A 52 7.07 3.88 -0.53
CA TYR A 52 7.66 4.78 -1.53
C TYR A 52 6.62 5.81 -1.95
N PRO A 53 7.01 7.08 -2.18
CA PRO A 53 6.11 8.04 -2.78
C PRO A 53 5.88 7.65 -4.25
N VAL A 54 4.62 7.66 -4.68
CA VAL A 54 4.25 7.51 -6.09
C VAL A 54 3.53 8.77 -6.53
N SER A 55 3.91 9.34 -7.67
CA SER A 55 3.28 10.53 -8.24
C SER A 55 1.92 10.23 -8.88
N VAL A 56 1.73 8.98 -9.31
CA VAL A 56 0.49 8.46 -9.90
C VAL A 56 0.19 7.15 -9.18
N LEU A 57 -1.01 7.01 -8.64
CA LEU A 57 -1.45 5.72 -8.11
C LEU A 57 -1.56 4.75 -9.29
N PRO A 58 -0.95 3.55 -9.23
CA PRO A 58 -1.16 2.53 -10.23
C PRO A 58 -2.56 1.95 -10.05
N LEU A 59 -3.57 2.69 -10.55
CA LEU A 59 -4.92 2.18 -10.68
C LEU A 59 -4.94 1.22 -11.87
N PRO A 60 -5.70 0.11 -11.79
CA PRO A 60 -5.94 -0.74 -12.96
C PRO A 60 -6.52 0.11 -14.09
N LEU A 61 -5.99 -0.03 -15.30
CA LEU A 61 -6.42 0.70 -16.50
C LEU A 61 -7.85 0.33 -16.96
N ASP A 62 -8.57 -0.52 -16.23
CA ASP A 62 -9.88 -1.08 -16.61
C ASP A 62 -11.08 -0.14 -16.42
N HIS A 63 -10.84 1.16 -16.19
CA HIS A 63 -11.90 2.17 -16.02
C HIS A 63 -11.90 3.24 -17.12
N VAL A 64 -11.58 2.87 -18.35
CA VAL A 64 -11.98 3.71 -19.49
C VAL A 64 -13.51 3.68 -19.54
N PRO A 65 -14.22 4.80 -19.37
CA PRO A 65 -15.66 4.82 -19.60
C PRO A 65 -15.85 4.47 -21.07
N ILE A 66 -16.56 3.38 -21.36
CA ILE A 66 -17.03 3.11 -22.72
C ILE A 66 -17.97 4.27 -23.04
N GLU A 67 -17.49 5.26 -23.78
CA GLU A 67 -18.39 6.23 -24.42
C GLU A 67 -19.34 5.42 -25.30
N PRO A 68 -20.67 5.46 -25.04
CA PRO A 68 -21.60 4.85 -25.96
C PRO A 68 -21.45 5.54 -27.32
N PRO A 69 -21.45 4.81 -28.45
CA PRO A 69 -21.32 5.45 -29.75
C PRO A 69 -22.44 6.47 -29.92
N VAL A 70 -22.06 7.71 -30.22
CA VAL A 70 -22.99 8.79 -30.60
C VAL A 70 -23.88 8.25 -31.71
N ARG A 71 -25.17 8.00 -31.41
CA ARG A 71 -26.15 7.73 -32.45
C ARG A 71 -26.41 9.04 -33.19
N SER A 72 -25.79 9.20 -34.34
CA SER A 72 -26.25 10.14 -35.35
C SER A 72 -27.60 9.65 -35.88
N HIS A 73 -28.69 10.27 -35.42
CA HIS A 73 -29.97 10.19 -36.09
C HIS A 73 -30.01 11.32 -37.12
N ALA A 74 -29.88 10.95 -38.39
CA ALA A 74 -30.27 11.77 -39.52
C ALA A 74 -31.78 11.67 -39.74
#